data_AF-A0A0H3DGD5-F1
#
_entry.id   AF-A0A0H3DGD5-F1
#
_cell.length_a   1.000
_cell.length_b   1.000
_cell.length_c   1.000
_cell.angle_alpha   90.00
_cell.angle_beta   90.00
_cell.angle_gamma   90.00
#
_symmetry.space_group_name_H-M   'P 1'
#
loop_
_entity.id
_entity.type
_entity.pdbx_description
1 polymer ?
#
loop_
_entity_poly.entity_id
_entity_poly.type
_entity_poly.pdbx_seq_one_letter_code
_entity_poly.pdbx_strand_id
1 'polypeptide(L)'
;MGPELVVNAASYPSLFAAGLPALDTAVAAAGRRPILAAAFDEQIAATAPAGIRKYALVATRDQAIPPAAERFEARRAHASITEVDSPHAIAAAGPEAVVDVIHRATH
;
A
#
# COMPACT_ATOMS: atom_id res chain seq x y z
N MET A 1 -5.71 20.90 -15.38
CA MET A 1 -6.53 20.32 -14.29
C MET A 1 -7.25 19.12 -14.87
N GLY A 2 -7.10 17.93 -14.26
CA GLY A 2 -7.73 16.69 -14.68
C GLY A 2 -8.70 16.18 -13.61
N PRO A 3 -9.47 15.11 -13.89
CA PRO A 3 -10.37 14.53 -12.90
C PRO A 3 -9.59 13.99 -11.69
N GLU A 4 -10.21 14.08 -10.53
CA GLU A 4 -9.70 13.54 -9.27
C GLU A 4 -10.53 12.34 -8.85
N LEU A 5 -9.86 11.36 -8.24
CA LEU A 5 -10.44 10.14 -7.72
C LEU A 5 -10.34 10.15 -6.19
N VAL A 6 -11.44 9.80 -5.54
CA VAL A 6 -11.53 9.66 -4.08
C VAL A 6 -12.06 8.29 -3.72
N VAL A 7 -11.58 7.74 -2.62
CA VAL A 7 -12.20 6.54 -2.04
C VAL A 7 -13.41 6.98 -1.24
N ASN A 8 -14.56 6.34 -1.49
CA ASN A 8 -15.76 6.58 -0.72
C ASN A 8 -15.47 6.35 0.77
N ALA A 9 -15.68 7.39 1.59
CA ALA A 9 -15.41 7.35 3.03
C ALA A 9 -16.17 6.22 3.74
N ALA A 10 -17.39 5.90 3.30
CA ALA A 10 -18.17 4.80 3.86
C ALA A 10 -17.56 3.43 3.55
N SER A 11 -16.82 3.29 2.45
CA SER A 11 -16.15 2.05 2.06
C SER A 11 -14.75 1.91 2.67
N TYR A 12 -14.13 3.01 3.08
CA TYR A 12 -12.76 3.06 3.60
C TYR A 12 -12.48 2.03 4.73
N PRO A 13 -13.35 1.85 5.75
CA PRO A 13 -13.09 0.86 6.80
C PRO A 13 -12.90 -0.55 6.28
N SER A 14 -13.77 -0.98 5.35
CA SER A 14 -13.71 -2.34 4.80
C SER A 14 -12.58 -2.53 3.79
N LEU A 15 -12.26 -1.50 3.00
CA LEU A 15 -11.26 -1.59 1.94
C LEU A 15 -9.83 -1.39 2.44
N PHE A 16 -9.63 -0.44 3.36
CA PHE A 16 -8.30 0.00 3.76
C PHE A 16 -7.90 -0.48 5.16
N ALA A 17 -8.83 -0.49 6.10
CA ALA A 17 -8.54 -0.50 7.53
C ALA A 17 -9.27 -1.62 8.28
N ALA A 18 -9.57 -2.74 7.60
CA ALA A 18 -10.40 -3.79 8.15
C ALA A 18 -9.80 -4.36 9.45
N GLY A 19 -10.55 -4.19 10.55
CA GLY A 19 -10.15 -4.62 11.89
C GLY A 19 -9.58 -3.52 12.79
N LEU A 20 -9.36 -2.30 12.27
CA LEU A 20 -8.94 -1.15 13.08
C LEU A 20 -10.13 -0.49 13.79
N PRO A 21 -9.89 0.24 14.91
CA PRO A 21 -10.93 0.98 15.60
C PRO A 21 -11.67 1.97 14.69
N ALA A 22 -12.97 2.12 14.91
CA ALA A 22 -13.82 2.95 14.06
C ALA A 22 -13.40 4.43 14.05
N LEU A 23 -12.97 4.96 15.20
CA LEU A 23 -12.50 6.34 15.31
C LEU A 23 -11.22 6.57 14.48
N ASP A 24 -10.22 5.70 14.63
CA ASP A 24 -8.94 5.79 13.91
C ASP A 24 -9.18 5.72 12.40
N THR A 25 -10.05 4.80 12.00
CA THR A 25 -10.45 4.62 10.60
C THR A 25 -11.17 5.84 10.03
N ALA A 26 -12.06 6.45 10.80
CA ALA A 26 -12.78 7.66 10.39
C ALA A 26 -11.84 8.86 10.23
N VAL A 27 -10.90 9.04 11.16
CA VAL A 27 -9.86 10.08 11.08
C VAL A 27 -8.97 9.85 9.85
N ALA A 28 -8.53 8.62 9.61
CA ALA A 28 -7.71 8.27 8.46
C ALA A 28 -8.45 8.48 7.12
N ALA A 29 -9.74 8.15 7.07
CA ALA A 29 -10.57 8.40 5.90
C ALA A 29 -10.72 9.91 5.61
N ALA A 30 -10.94 10.72 6.65
CA ALA A 30 -11.09 12.18 6.51
C ALA A 30 -9.79 12.88 6.09
N GLY A 31 -8.63 12.34 6.48
CA GLY A 31 -7.32 12.89 6.12
C GLY A 31 -6.86 12.58 4.69
N ARG A 32 -7.60 11.76 3.92
CA ARG A 32 -7.21 11.35 2.57
C ARG A 32 -7.38 12.49 1.57
N ARG A 33 -6.32 12.71 0.78
CA ARG A 33 -6.34 13.65 -0.34
C ARG A 33 -6.78 12.94 -1.63
N PRO A 34 -7.46 13.64 -2.56
CA PRO A 34 -7.78 13.07 -3.87
C PRO A 34 -6.53 12.69 -4.66
N ILE A 35 -6.66 11.65 -5.50
CA ILE A 35 -5.62 11.20 -6.42
C ILE A 35 -5.96 11.75 -7.80
N LEU A 36 -5.02 12.39 -8.50
CA LEU A 36 -5.23 12.78 -9.89
C LEU A 36 -5.40 11.51 -10.74
N ALA A 37 -6.48 11.41 -11.51
CA ALA A 37 -6.76 10.23 -12.33
C ALA A 37 -5.62 9.91 -13.31
N ALA A 38 -4.94 10.95 -13.82
CA ALA A 38 -3.80 10.81 -14.70
C ALA A 38 -2.64 10.00 -14.09
N ALA A 39 -2.53 9.92 -12.76
CA ALA A 39 -1.49 9.12 -12.09
C ALA A 39 -1.62 7.61 -12.37
N PHE A 40 -2.80 7.13 -12.76
CA PHE A 40 -3.02 5.71 -13.09
C PHE A 40 -2.63 5.35 -14.54
N ASP A 41 -2.53 6.34 -15.43
CA ASP A 41 -2.17 6.16 -16.85
C ASP A 41 -0.78 6.76 -17.20
N GLU A 42 -0.09 7.31 -16.21
CA GLU A 42 1.18 7.99 -16.41
C GLU A 42 2.27 7.03 -16.92
N GLN A 43 2.94 7.43 -17.99
CA GLN A 43 4.00 6.63 -18.60
C GLN A 43 5.27 6.69 -17.76
N ILE A 44 5.85 5.53 -17.43
CA ILE A 44 7.13 5.46 -16.72
C ILE A 44 8.27 5.82 -17.69
N ALA A 45 8.84 7.01 -17.52
CA ALA A 45 9.91 7.53 -18.38
C ALA A 45 11.28 6.84 -18.14
N ALA A 46 11.56 6.44 -16.89
CA ALA A 46 12.78 5.73 -16.51
C ALA A 46 12.51 4.78 -15.35
N THR A 47 13.23 3.66 -15.31
CA THR A 47 13.13 2.68 -14.22
C THR A 47 14.27 2.87 -13.23
N ALA A 48 14.05 2.50 -11.97
CA ALA A 48 15.10 2.50 -10.96
C ALA A 48 16.24 1.53 -11.35
N PRO A 49 17.50 1.79 -10.95
CA PRO A 49 18.62 0.91 -11.27
C PRO A 49 18.35 -0.52 -10.80
N ALA A 50 18.62 -1.50 -11.67
CA ALA A 50 18.26 -2.90 -11.41
C ALA A 50 18.91 -3.47 -10.13
N GLY A 51 20.14 -3.03 -9.82
CA GLY A 51 20.98 -3.55 -8.73
C GLY A 51 20.67 -3.02 -7.33
N ILE A 52 19.68 -2.15 -7.15
CA ILE A 52 19.27 -1.74 -5.80
C ILE A 52 18.55 -2.89 -5.09
N ARG A 53 18.83 -3.07 -3.80
CA ARG A 53 18.03 -3.98 -2.96
C ARG A 53 16.61 -3.45 -2.90
N LYS A 54 15.63 -4.34 -3.09
CA LYS A 54 14.21 -4.02 -3.09
C LYS A 54 13.53 -4.88 -2.04
N TYR A 55 12.57 -4.30 -1.35
CA TYR A 55 11.78 -4.96 -0.32
C TYR A 55 10.30 -4.70 -0.61
N ALA A 56 9.46 -5.69 -0.33
CA ALA A 56 8.02 -5.58 -0.49
C ALA A 56 7.32 -6.17 0.73
N LEU A 57 6.31 -5.46 1.22
CA LEU A 57 5.33 -5.97 2.17
C LEU A 57 4.06 -6.30 1.42
N VAL A 58 3.54 -7.51 1.60
CA VAL A 58 2.27 -7.96 1.03
C VAL A 58 1.27 -8.09 2.17
N ALA A 59 0.19 -7.31 2.12
CA ALA A 59 -0.90 -7.40 3.08
C ALA A 59 -1.89 -8.48 2.62
N THR A 60 -1.94 -9.62 3.32
CA THR A 60 -2.67 -10.80 2.81
C THR A 60 -4.20 -10.63 2.78
N ARG A 61 -4.74 -9.65 3.52
CA ARG A 61 -6.17 -9.28 3.54
C ARG A 61 -6.43 -7.92 2.90
N ASP A 62 -5.52 -7.42 2.06
CA ASP A 62 -5.74 -6.19 1.31
C ASP A 62 -6.99 -6.32 0.42
N GLN A 63 -7.86 -5.31 0.48
CA GLN A 63 -9.09 -5.19 -0.30
C GLN A 63 -9.07 -3.95 -1.21
N ALA A 64 -8.04 -3.11 -1.12
CA ALA A 64 -7.80 -1.98 -1.99
C ALA A 64 -6.89 -2.35 -3.17
N ILE A 65 -5.89 -3.21 -2.92
CA ILE A 65 -5.05 -3.83 -3.95
C ILE A 65 -5.16 -5.36 -3.76
N PRO A 66 -5.46 -6.14 -4.81
CA PRO A 66 -5.48 -7.58 -4.66
C PRO A 66 -4.10 -8.12 -4.24
N PRO A 67 -3.99 -8.95 -3.19
CA PRO A 67 -2.70 -9.49 -2.74
C PRO A 67 -1.97 -10.31 -3.83
N ALA A 68 -2.69 -10.84 -4.81
CA ALA A 68 -2.09 -11.49 -5.97
C ALA A 68 -1.32 -10.49 -6.88
N ALA A 69 -1.85 -9.27 -7.04
CA ALA A 69 -1.22 -8.20 -7.80
C ALA A 69 0.02 -7.65 -7.07
N GLU A 70 -0.05 -7.44 -5.75
CA GLU A 70 1.11 -7.06 -4.94
C GLU A 70 2.25 -8.07 -5.09
N ARG A 71 1.95 -9.36 -4.96
CA ARG A 71 2.93 -10.44 -5.14
C ARG A 71 3.50 -10.47 -6.56
N PHE A 72 2.67 -10.23 -7.57
CA PHE A 72 3.12 -10.17 -8.96
C PHE A 72 4.15 -9.06 -9.15
N GLU A 73 3.84 -7.85 -8.70
CA GLU A 73 4.74 -6.69 -8.82
C GLU A 73 6.02 -6.88 -8.00
N ALA A 74 5.91 -7.37 -6.77
CA ALA A 74 7.07 -7.64 -5.92
C ALA A 74 8.03 -8.67 -6.54
N ARG A 75 7.49 -9.74 -7.14
CA ARG A 75 8.30 -10.73 -7.88
C ARG A 75 8.90 -10.15 -9.15
N ARG A 76 8.14 -9.39 -9.92
CA ARG A 76 8.62 -8.69 -11.13
C ARG A 76 9.77 -7.74 -10.81
N ALA A 77 9.75 -7.13 -9.64
CA ALA A 77 10.80 -6.24 -9.15
C ALA A 77 12.05 -6.99 -8.62
N HIS A 78 11.99 -8.31 -8.40
CA HIS A 78 12.97 -9.09 -7.64
C HIS A 78 13.16 -8.58 -6.21
N ALA A 79 12.06 -8.24 -5.53
CA ALA A 79 12.10 -7.79 -4.15
C ALA A 79 12.18 -8.96 -3.15
N SER A 80 12.77 -8.70 -1.98
CA SER A 80 12.59 -9.55 -0.80
C SER A 80 11.18 -9.34 -0.25
N ILE A 81 10.35 -10.38 -0.28
CA ILE A 81 8.93 -10.31 0.04
C ILE A 81 8.70 -10.72 1.50
N THR A 82 7.95 -9.91 2.25
CA THR A 82 7.42 -10.23 3.57
C THR A 82 5.90 -10.18 3.51
N GLU A 83 5.22 -11.29 3.78
CA GLU A 83 3.76 -11.33 3.84
C GLU A 83 3.29 -11.12 5.29
N VAL A 84 2.24 -10.32 5.47
CA VAL A 84 1.69 -9.97 6.78
C VAL A 84 0.17 -10.11 6.76
N ASP A 85 -0.38 -10.74 7.79
CA ASP A 85 -1.83 -10.85 7.96
C ASP A 85 -2.47 -9.53 8.38
N SER A 86 -2.66 -8.65 7.40
CA SER A 86 -3.05 -7.26 7.59
C SER A 86 -4.03 -6.80 6.50
N PRO A 87 -4.90 -5.81 6.79
CA PRO A 87 -5.54 -5.02 5.75
C PRO A 87 -4.52 -4.13 5.01
N HIS A 88 -4.98 -3.38 4.00
CA HIS A 88 -4.16 -2.43 3.23
C HIS A 88 -3.36 -1.45 4.10
N ALA A 89 -3.96 -0.97 5.19
CA ALA A 89 -3.36 -0.05 6.15
C ALA A 89 -2.35 -0.77 7.08
N ILE A 90 -1.42 -1.52 6.51
CA ILE A 90 -0.42 -2.33 7.24
C ILE A 90 0.43 -1.51 8.21
N ALA A 91 0.74 -0.26 7.88
CA ALA A 91 1.48 0.64 8.77
C ALA A 91 0.71 0.99 10.05
N ALA A 92 -0.62 0.89 10.05
CA ALA A 92 -1.45 1.10 11.24
C ALA A 92 -1.82 -0.22 11.93
N ALA A 93 -2.05 -1.29 11.17
CA ALA A 93 -2.50 -2.58 11.69
C ALA A 93 -1.38 -3.52 12.16
N GLY A 94 -0.18 -3.40 11.58
CA GLY A 94 1.00 -4.21 11.91
C GLY A 94 2.29 -3.41 11.75
N PRO A 95 2.46 -2.30 12.51
CA PRO A 95 3.59 -1.39 12.36
C PRO A 95 4.96 -2.07 12.56
N GLU A 96 5.05 -3.10 13.39
CA GLU A 96 6.29 -3.81 13.69
C GLU A 96 6.89 -4.44 12.43
N ALA A 97 6.07 -5.10 11.61
CA ALA A 97 6.53 -5.70 10.36
C ALA A 97 7.05 -4.65 9.36
N VAL A 98 6.44 -3.45 9.36
CA VAL A 98 6.90 -2.32 8.54
C VAL A 98 8.27 -1.84 9.03
N VAL A 99 8.41 -1.63 10.33
CA VAL A 99 9.66 -1.19 10.97
C VAL A 99 10.79 -2.20 10.72
N ASP A 100 10.54 -3.49 10.84
CA ASP A 100 11.52 -4.55 10.59
C ASP A 100 12.00 -4.57 9.13
N VAL A 101 11.10 -4.35 8.17
CA VAL A 101 11.49 -4.22 6.76
C VAL A 101 12.36 -2.99 6.53
N ILE A 102 12.00 -1.85 7.13
CA ILE A 102 12.79 -0.62 7.04
C ILE A 102 14.19 -0.84 7.61
N HIS A 103 14.32 -1.47 8.78
CA HIS A 103 15.63 -1.79 9.38
C HIS A 103 16.46 -2.73 8.51
N ARG A 104 15.84 -3.74 7.86
CA ARG A 104 16.56 -4.59 6.90
C ARG A 104 17.03 -3.82 5.67
N ALA A 105 16.33 -2.76 5.27
CA ALA A 105 16.71 -1.94 4.14
C ALA A 105 17.91 -1.00 4.40
N THR A 106 18.30 -0.76 5.65
CA THR A 106 19.46 0.10 5.99
C THR A 106 20.81 -0.62 5.92
N HIS A 107 20.80 -1.94 5.80
CA HIS A 107 21.99 -2.80 5.68
C HIS A 107 22.13 -3.25 4.22
#